data_AF-A0A8H4EV55-F1
#
_entry.id   AF-A0A8H4EV55-F1
#
_cell.length_a   1.000
_cell.length_b   1.000
_cell.length_c   1.000
_cell.angle_alpha   90.00
_cell.angle_beta   90.00
_cell.angle_gamma   90.00
#
_symmetry.space_group_name_H-M   'P 1'
#
loop_
_entity.id
_entity.type
_entity.pdbx_description
1 polymer ?
#
loop_
_entity_poly.entity_id
_entity_poly.type
_entity_poly.pdbx_seq_one_letter_code
_entity_poly.pdbx_strand_id
1 'polypeptide(L)'
;MFKMLTSRGVHLNTFIMDNSGTNKERIYTLWTKLCYAPCSSLVHVEIHAPFPKNCVIKTLADNCTKLSYLDINLYDNCIVRTEQLLNYLNELFSAQKRLSNIRLIFPNGPGKMLINILKSQLESFKHLDLAKWNFNDCDWEWLKKCPNLTEFAMTKPQPQVIDILGLEYDFYRLKISKNSKITTIHWHFDKFDKISLVSNFYFHPENF
;
A
#
# COMPACT_ATOMS: atom_id res chain seq x y z
N MET A 1 13.37 -24.38 -4.88
CA MET A 1 12.38 -24.68 -3.81
C MET A 1 10.98 -24.20 -4.18
N PHE A 2 10.71 -22.90 -4.39
CA PHE A 2 9.37 -22.40 -4.77
C PHE A 2 8.77 -23.02 -6.04
N LYS A 3 9.53 -23.08 -7.15
CA LYS A 3 9.08 -23.73 -8.40
C LYS A 3 8.67 -25.19 -8.23
N MET A 4 9.31 -25.91 -7.29
CA MET A 4 9.03 -27.30 -6.97
C MET A 4 7.76 -27.46 -6.11
N LEU A 5 7.49 -26.50 -5.23
CA LEU A 5 6.25 -26.46 -4.44
C LEU A 5 5.06 -26.15 -5.36
N THR A 6 5.24 -25.25 -6.32
CA THR A 6 4.15 -24.82 -7.20
C THR A 6 3.83 -25.83 -8.28
N SER A 7 4.83 -26.57 -8.76
CA SER A 7 4.59 -27.76 -9.60
C SER A 7 3.85 -28.88 -8.85
N ARG A 8 3.75 -28.80 -7.52
CA ARG A 8 2.98 -29.71 -6.66
C ARG A 8 1.66 -29.11 -6.17
N GLY A 9 1.20 -28.02 -6.79
CA GLY A 9 -0.08 -27.37 -6.46
C GLY A 9 -0.07 -26.50 -5.19
N VAL A 10 1.10 -26.24 -4.59
CA VAL A 10 1.21 -25.29 -3.48
C VAL A 10 1.15 -23.87 -4.02
N HIS A 11 0.19 -23.09 -3.53
CA HIS A 11 -0.04 -21.71 -3.94
C HIS A 11 0.32 -20.76 -2.80
N LEU A 12 1.15 -19.75 -3.10
CA LEU A 12 1.45 -18.69 -2.16
C LEU A 12 0.38 -17.61 -2.30
N ASN A 13 -0.43 -17.41 -1.26
CA ASN A 13 -1.50 -16.40 -1.26
C ASN A 13 -1.08 -15.13 -0.50
N THR A 14 -0.23 -15.27 0.51
CA THR A 14 0.22 -14.17 1.37
C THR A 14 1.73 -14.12 1.40
N PHE A 15 2.28 -12.92 1.23
CA PHE A 15 3.71 -12.65 1.33
C PHE A 15 3.92 -11.45 2.25
N ILE A 16 4.64 -11.64 3.35
CA ILE A 16 4.93 -10.60 4.32
C ILE A 16 6.44 -10.50 4.48
N MET A 17 6.97 -9.29 4.42
CA MET A 17 8.37 -9.02 4.59
C MET A 17 8.61 -7.84 5.52
N ASP A 18 9.00 -8.18 6.75
CA ASP A 18 9.24 -7.23 7.82
C ASP A 18 10.55 -6.46 7.69
N ASN A 19 10.70 -5.46 8.56
CA ASN A 19 11.89 -4.66 8.71
C ASN A 19 13.06 -5.38 9.43
N SER A 20 13.42 -6.62 9.08
CA SER A 20 14.45 -7.44 9.75
C SER A 20 15.86 -7.49 9.09
N GLY A 21 16.63 -6.40 9.20
CA GLY A 21 18.11 -6.45 9.05
C GLY A 21 18.73 -6.44 7.64
N THR A 22 20.05 -6.64 7.58
CA THR A 22 20.97 -6.29 6.45
C THR A 22 21.02 -7.28 5.28
N ASN A 23 20.44 -8.48 5.39
CA ASN A 23 20.57 -9.55 4.37
C ASN A 23 19.47 -9.58 3.30
N LYS A 24 18.57 -8.60 3.29
CA LYS A 24 17.34 -8.73 2.51
C LYS A 24 17.55 -8.61 1.00
N GLU A 25 18.53 -7.84 0.52
CA GLU A 25 18.80 -7.67 -0.93
C GLU A 25 18.93 -8.99 -1.69
N ARG A 26 19.55 -10.01 -1.07
CA ARG A 26 19.65 -11.36 -1.65
C ARG A 26 18.30 -12.06 -1.73
N ILE A 27 17.46 -11.93 -0.70
CA ILE A 27 16.11 -12.52 -0.66
C ILE A 27 15.21 -11.88 -1.74
N TYR A 28 15.29 -10.55 -1.93
CA TYR A 28 14.53 -9.87 -2.99
C TYR A 28 14.95 -10.31 -4.38
N THR A 29 16.25 -10.39 -4.65
CA THR A 29 16.77 -10.83 -5.95
C THR A 29 16.33 -12.26 -6.26
N LEU A 30 16.19 -13.10 -5.24
CA LEU A 30 15.67 -14.45 -5.41
C LEU A 30 14.17 -14.43 -5.74
N TRP A 31 13.39 -13.59 -5.07
CA TRP A 31 11.93 -13.51 -5.28
C TRP A 31 11.54 -12.86 -6.62
N THR A 32 12.26 -11.84 -7.09
CA THR A 32 11.99 -11.18 -8.37
C THR A 32 12.52 -11.94 -9.59
N LYS A 33 13.33 -12.99 -9.39
CA LYS A 33 13.74 -13.88 -10.48
C LYS A 33 12.58 -14.79 -10.87
N LEU A 34 12.21 -14.77 -12.16
CA LEU A 34 11.16 -15.60 -12.77
C LEU A 34 11.19 -17.08 -12.36
N CYS A 35 12.37 -17.63 -12.07
CA CYS A 35 12.55 -19.01 -11.65
C CYS A 35 11.99 -19.34 -10.25
N TYR A 36 11.62 -18.33 -9.45
CA TYR A 36 11.19 -18.45 -8.06
C TYR A 36 9.82 -17.81 -7.78
N ALA A 37 9.16 -17.23 -8.78
CA ALA A 37 7.99 -16.39 -8.60
C ALA A 37 6.68 -17.11 -9.03
N PRO A 38 6.03 -17.90 -8.15
CA PRO A 38 4.64 -18.26 -8.33
C PRO A 38 3.73 -17.14 -7.80
N CYS A 39 3.89 -15.94 -8.35
CA CYS A 39 3.21 -14.75 -7.83
C CYS A 39 1.75 -14.63 -8.30
N SER A 40 1.31 -15.47 -9.26
CA SER A 40 -0.05 -15.38 -9.82
C SER A 40 -1.15 -15.69 -8.81
N SER A 41 -0.87 -16.46 -7.77
CA SER A 41 -1.82 -16.76 -6.69
C SER A 41 -1.80 -15.73 -5.56
N LEU A 42 -0.87 -14.76 -5.55
CA LEU A 42 -0.78 -13.79 -4.47
C LEU A 42 -2.04 -12.93 -4.42
N VAL A 43 -2.58 -12.84 -3.20
CA VAL A 43 -3.74 -12.03 -2.83
C VAL A 43 -3.32 -10.91 -1.88
N HIS A 44 -2.34 -11.17 -1.03
CA HIS A 44 -1.90 -10.30 0.05
C HIS A 44 -0.39 -10.11 0.04
N VAL A 45 0.07 -8.86 -0.04
CA VAL A 45 1.49 -8.51 -0.01
C VAL A 45 1.77 -7.41 1.01
N GLU A 46 2.73 -7.65 1.88
CA GLU A 46 3.28 -6.66 2.82
C GLU A 46 4.79 -6.57 2.68
N ILE A 47 5.32 -5.36 2.50
CA ILE A 47 6.76 -5.11 2.37
C ILE A 47 7.11 -3.85 3.15
N HIS A 48 7.60 -4.03 4.37
CA HIS A 48 7.86 -2.91 5.29
C HIS A 48 9.32 -2.42 5.30
N ALA A 49 10.19 -3.00 4.45
CA ALA A 49 11.58 -2.59 4.36
C ALA A 49 11.78 -1.42 3.37
N PRO A 50 12.60 -0.39 3.70
CA PRO A 50 12.92 0.68 2.75
C PRO A 50 13.77 0.17 1.59
N PHE A 51 13.38 0.46 0.34
CA PHE A 51 13.96 -0.16 -0.86
C PHE A 51 14.30 0.81 -2.00
N PRO A 52 15.58 0.91 -2.44
CA PRO A 52 15.96 1.71 -3.61
C PRO A 52 15.77 0.98 -4.96
N LYS A 53 15.23 -0.25 -4.97
CA LYS A 53 15.04 -1.05 -6.19
C LYS A 53 13.56 -1.35 -6.42
N ASN A 54 12.97 -0.63 -7.37
CA ASN A 54 11.55 -0.65 -7.72
C ASN A 54 11.07 -1.95 -8.39
N CYS A 55 11.98 -2.90 -8.67
CA CYS A 55 11.71 -4.12 -9.44
C CYS A 55 10.66 -5.03 -8.79
N VAL A 56 10.44 -4.92 -7.48
CA VAL A 56 9.38 -5.66 -6.77
C VAL A 56 8.01 -5.23 -7.27
N ILE A 57 7.74 -3.93 -7.37
CA ILE A 57 6.45 -3.41 -7.86
C ILE A 57 6.23 -3.86 -9.30
N LYS A 58 7.27 -3.80 -10.14
CA LYS A 58 7.22 -4.31 -11.51
C LYS A 58 6.91 -5.82 -11.56
N THR A 59 7.55 -6.61 -10.71
CA THR A 59 7.31 -8.06 -10.62
C THR A 59 5.86 -8.36 -10.18
N LEU A 60 5.32 -7.59 -9.23
CA LEU A 60 3.91 -7.69 -8.82
C LEU A 60 2.99 -7.38 -10.00
N ALA A 61 3.26 -6.29 -10.73
CA ALA A 61 2.47 -5.89 -11.90
C ALA A 61 2.46 -6.96 -12.99
N ASP A 62 3.63 -7.56 -13.27
CA ASP A 62 3.79 -8.54 -14.35
C ASP A 62 3.22 -9.92 -14.03
N ASN A 63 3.22 -10.33 -12.75
CA ASN A 63 2.99 -11.73 -12.38
C ASN A 63 1.78 -11.96 -11.48
N CYS A 64 1.27 -10.96 -10.77
CA CYS A 64 0.10 -11.12 -9.92
C CYS A 64 -1.17 -10.88 -10.73
N THR A 65 -2.24 -11.63 -10.46
CA THR A 65 -3.55 -11.39 -11.10
C THR A 65 -4.71 -11.35 -10.11
N LYS A 66 -4.43 -11.65 -8.83
CA LYS A 66 -5.42 -11.79 -7.76
C LYS A 66 -5.16 -10.88 -6.57
N LEU A 67 -4.22 -9.93 -6.71
CA LEU A 67 -3.82 -9.07 -5.61
C LEU A 67 -4.99 -8.18 -5.19
N SER A 68 -5.36 -8.26 -3.92
CA SER A 68 -6.43 -7.44 -3.33
C SER A 68 -5.96 -6.62 -2.13
N TYR A 69 -4.83 -7.01 -1.52
CA TYR A 69 -4.22 -6.34 -0.38
C TYR A 69 -2.75 -6.02 -0.66
N LEU A 70 -2.37 -4.76 -0.44
CA LEU A 70 -1.02 -4.25 -0.64
C LEU A 70 -0.65 -3.26 0.47
N ASP A 71 0.35 -3.60 1.27
CA ASP A 71 0.97 -2.71 2.25
C ASP A 71 2.46 -2.59 1.94
N ILE A 72 2.92 -1.43 1.46
CA ILE A 72 4.32 -1.25 1.08
C ILE A 72 4.91 0.06 1.60
N ASN A 73 6.08 -0.08 2.20
CA ASN A 73 6.99 1.02 2.51
C ASN A 73 7.91 1.30 1.33
N LEU A 74 7.60 2.37 0.61
CA LEU A 74 8.37 2.91 -0.49
C LEU A 74 9.45 3.85 0.04
N TYR A 75 10.64 3.80 -0.56
CA TYR A 75 11.73 4.70 -0.21
C TYR A 75 12.71 4.83 -1.37
N ASP A 76 12.78 6.00 -1.98
CA ASP A 76 13.92 6.34 -2.84
C ASP A 76 14.31 7.81 -2.62
N ASN A 77 15.59 8.10 -2.75
CA ASN A 77 16.17 9.44 -2.65
C ASN A 77 16.63 9.99 -4.01
N CYS A 78 16.51 9.20 -5.08
CA CYS A 78 16.84 9.60 -6.44
C CYS A 78 15.57 9.91 -7.23
N ILE A 79 15.55 11.07 -7.90
CA ILE A 79 14.43 11.54 -8.70
C ILE A 79 14.10 10.56 -9.83
N VAL A 80 15.09 10.14 -10.61
CA VAL A 80 14.90 9.21 -11.75
C VAL A 80 14.30 7.88 -11.31
N ARG A 81 14.77 7.33 -10.18
CA ARG A 81 14.20 6.10 -9.64
C ARG A 81 12.83 6.31 -9.04
N THR A 82 12.54 7.49 -8.49
CA THR A 82 11.19 7.83 -8.00
C THR A 82 10.19 7.86 -9.15
N GLU A 83 10.54 8.45 -10.30
CA GLU A 83 9.70 8.42 -11.50
C GLU A 83 9.46 6.99 -12.00
N GLN A 84 10.52 6.18 -12.07
CA GLN A 84 10.39 4.78 -12.46
C GLN A 84 9.49 3.99 -11.49
N LEU A 85 9.61 4.24 -10.18
CA LEU A 85 8.76 3.62 -9.17
C LEU A 85 7.29 3.94 -9.40
N LEU A 86 6.98 5.21 -9.69
CA LEU A 86 5.61 5.66 -9.97
C LEU A 86 5.07 5.05 -11.26
N ASN A 87 5.90 4.89 -12.29
CA ASN A 87 5.50 4.18 -13.51
C ASN A 87 5.15 2.71 -13.19
N TYR A 88 5.94 2.03 -12.36
CA TYR A 88 5.62 0.66 -11.96
C TYR A 88 4.38 0.58 -11.07
N LEU A 89 4.14 1.56 -10.20
CA LEU A 89 2.88 1.65 -9.47
C LEU A 89 1.72 1.83 -10.46
N ASN A 90 1.84 2.70 -11.45
CA ASN A 90 0.81 2.87 -12.47
C ASN A 90 0.51 1.56 -13.22
N GLU A 91 1.55 0.82 -13.61
CA GLU A 91 1.40 -0.50 -14.22
C GLU A 91 0.74 -1.50 -13.27
N LEU A 92 1.13 -1.53 -11.99
CA LEU A 92 0.56 -2.42 -10.99
C LEU A 92 -0.94 -2.16 -10.82
N PHE A 93 -1.32 -0.91 -10.57
CA PHE A 93 -2.73 -0.55 -10.42
C PHE A 93 -3.50 -0.89 -11.71
N SER A 94 -3.00 -0.51 -12.88
CA SER A 94 -3.63 -0.84 -14.17
C SER A 94 -3.84 -2.35 -14.37
N ALA A 95 -2.91 -3.18 -13.91
CA ALA A 95 -3.01 -4.64 -14.01
C ALA A 95 -3.96 -5.26 -12.96
N GLN A 96 -4.08 -4.69 -11.76
CA GLN A 96 -4.82 -5.28 -10.65
C GLN A 96 -6.22 -4.69 -10.47
N LYS A 97 -7.23 -5.25 -11.14
CA LYS A 97 -8.64 -4.80 -10.99
C LYS A 97 -9.26 -5.04 -9.60
N ARG A 98 -8.65 -5.89 -8.77
CA ARG A 98 -9.18 -6.30 -7.45
C ARG A 98 -8.50 -5.62 -6.27
N LEU A 99 -7.53 -4.75 -6.55
CA LEU A 99 -6.75 -4.08 -5.53
C LEU A 99 -7.66 -3.09 -4.77
N SER A 100 -7.92 -3.41 -3.50
CA SER A 100 -8.97 -2.75 -2.71
C SER A 100 -8.53 -2.32 -1.31
N ASN A 101 -7.49 -2.96 -0.76
CA ASN A 101 -6.92 -2.59 0.53
C ASN A 101 -5.48 -2.19 0.31
N ILE A 102 -5.19 -0.90 0.47
CA ILE A 102 -3.93 -0.32 0.03
C ILE A 102 -3.37 0.56 1.12
N ARG A 103 -2.13 0.28 1.53
CA ARG A 103 -1.30 1.18 2.31
C ARG A 103 -0.01 1.45 1.54
N LEU A 104 0.25 2.71 1.27
CA LEU A 104 1.48 3.15 0.62
C LEU A 104 2.16 4.19 1.51
N ILE A 105 3.34 3.85 2.00
CA ILE A 105 4.15 4.76 2.81
C ILE A 105 5.32 5.26 1.95
N PHE A 106 5.42 6.56 1.67
CA PHE A 106 6.56 7.12 0.95
C PHE A 106 6.98 8.47 1.56
N PRO A 107 8.04 8.51 2.39
CA PRO A 107 8.60 9.74 2.91
C PRO A 107 8.94 10.77 1.82
N ASN A 108 8.15 11.84 1.76
CA ASN A 108 8.24 12.93 0.79
C ASN A 108 8.11 12.50 -0.68
N GLY A 109 7.43 11.38 -0.96
CA GLY A 109 7.11 10.97 -2.34
C GLY A 109 6.18 11.98 -3.03
N PRO A 110 6.19 12.09 -4.37
CA PRO A 110 5.39 13.08 -5.11
C PRO A 110 3.91 12.68 -5.15
N GLY A 111 3.12 13.19 -4.19
CA GLY A 111 1.72 12.83 -3.99
C GLY A 111 0.81 13.17 -5.16
N LYS A 112 1.09 14.24 -5.90
CA LYS A 112 0.29 14.62 -7.10
C LYS A 112 0.32 13.53 -8.18
N MET A 113 1.49 12.93 -8.42
CA MET A 113 1.63 11.82 -9.38
C MET A 113 0.92 10.58 -8.87
N LEU A 114 1.02 10.28 -7.57
CA LEU A 114 0.28 9.18 -6.96
C LEU A 114 -1.23 9.34 -7.14
N ILE A 115 -1.79 10.51 -6.84
CA ILE A 115 -3.23 10.76 -7.01
C ILE A 115 -3.68 10.53 -8.46
N ASN A 116 -2.87 10.93 -9.45
CA ASN A 116 -3.19 10.67 -10.86
C ASN A 116 -3.23 9.17 -11.17
N ILE A 117 -2.36 8.37 -10.55
CA ILE A 117 -2.39 6.90 -10.68
C ILE A 117 -3.67 6.34 -10.05
N LEU A 118 -3.98 6.75 -8.81
CA LEU A 118 -5.14 6.26 -8.05
C LEU A 118 -6.47 6.61 -8.73
N LYS A 119 -6.58 7.76 -9.40
CA LYS A 119 -7.76 8.20 -10.14
C LYS A 119 -8.25 7.22 -11.22
N SER A 120 -7.41 6.27 -11.65
CA SER A 120 -7.79 5.23 -12.61
C SER A 120 -8.66 4.11 -12.01
N GLN A 121 -8.72 3.98 -10.68
CA GLN A 121 -9.38 2.86 -9.99
C GLN A 121 -10.21 3.26 -8.76
N LEU A 122 -10.81 4.45 -8.78
CA LEU A 122 -11.52 5.01 -7.63
C LEU A 122 -12.61 4.09 -7.04
N GLU A 123 -13.24 3.27 -7.88
CA GLU A 123 -14.30 2.34 -7.47
C GLU A 123 -13.78 1.05 -6.81
N SER A 124 -12.50 0.70 -6.96
CA SER A 124 -11.97 -0.55 -6.39
C SER A 124 -11.61 -0.42 -4.92
N PHE A 125 -11.33 0.79 -4.45
CA PHE A 125 -10.81 1.04 -3.11
C PHE A 125 -11.88 0.85 -2.04
N LYS A 126 -11.55 0.03 -1.04
CA LYS A 126 -12.26 -0.10 0.23
C LYS A 126 -11.49 0.57 1.36
N HIS A 127 -10.19 0.32 1.42
CA HIS A 127 -9.30 0.92 2.42
C HIS A 127 -8.10 1.53 1.70
N LEU A 128 -7.83 2.80 1.98
CA LEU A 128 -6.72 3.54 1.38
C LEU A 128 -5.96 4.35 2.43
N ASP A 129 -4.73 3.94 2.74
CA ASP A 129 -3.81 4.60 3.66
C ASP A 129 -2.61 5.19 2.91
N LEU A 130 -2.52 6.51 2.88
CA LEU A 130 -1.49 7.26 2.18
C LEU A 130 -0.57 7.99 3.18
N ALA A 131 0.52 7.35 3.56
CA ALA A 131 1.40 7.84 4.61
C ALA A 131 2.69 8.51 4.09
N LYS A 132 3.03 9.66 4.68
CA LYS A 132 4.26 10.45 4.50
C LYS A 132 4.52 11.04 3.12
N TRP A 133 3.57 10.96 2.20
CA TRP A 133 3.65 11.60 0.88
C TRP A 133 3.60 13.13 0.97
N ASN A 134 4.18 13.81 -0.03
CA ASN A 134 4.03 15.24 -0.21
C ASN A 134 2.81 15.53 -1.09
N PHE A 135 1.72 16.03 -0.47
CA PHE A 135 0.45 16.34 -1.13
C PHE A 135 0.20 17.84 -1.34
N ASN A 136 1.24 18.66 -1.35
CA ASN A 136 1.08 20.07 -1.67
C ASN A 136 0.38 20.23 -3.02
N ASP A 137 -0.57 21.16 -3.09
CA ASP A 137 -1.32 21.53 -4.29
C ASP A 137 -2.05 20.36 -4.97
N CYS A 138 -2.42 19.34 -4.20
CA CYS A 138 -3.23 18.23 -4.67
C CYS A 138 -4.72 18.59 -4.56
N ASP A 139 -5.45 18.28 -5.62
CA ASP A 139 -6.91 18.34 -5.62
C ASP A 139 -7.47 17.02 -5.06
N TRP A 140 -8.26 17.13 -4.00
CA TRP A 140 -8.87 16.02 -3.26
C TRP A 140 -10.33 15.73 -3.60
N GLU A 141 -10.93 16.47 -4.56
CA GLU A 141 -12.33 16.25 -4.98
C GLU A 141 -12.60 14.82 -5.49
N TRP A 142 -11.56 14.09 -5.90
CA TRP A 142 -11.69 12.69 -6.29
C TRP A 142 -12.14 11.77 -5.17
N LEU A 143 -11.93 12.12 -3.89
CA LEU A 143 -12.40 11.33 -2.75
C LEU A 143 -13.93 11.18 -2.75
N LYS A 144 -14.65 12.20 -3.24
CA LYS A 144 -16.12 12.16 -3.42
C LYS A 144 -16.55 11.12 -4.46
N LYS A 145 -15.62 10.62 -5.28
CA LYS A 145 -15.84 9.66 -6.36
C LYS A 145 -15.35 8.25 -5.99
N CYS A 146 -15.17 7.96 -4.70
CA CYS A 146 -14.81 6.62 -4.19
C CYS A 146 -16.01 5.97 -3.47
N PRO A 147 -16.99 5.39 -4.19
CA PRO A 147 -18.26 4.95 -3.60
C PRO A 147 -18.14 3.74 -2.66
N ASN A 148 -17.03 2.99 -2.76
CA ASN A 148 -16.80 1.77 -1.99
C ASN A 148 -15.81 1.97 -0.83
N LEU A 149 -15.30 3.19 -0.63
CA LEU A 149 -14.31 3.51 0.39
C LEU A 149 -14.98 3.46 1.77
N THR A 150 -14.53 2.54 2.61
CA THR A 150 -14.96 2.36 4.00
C THR A 150 -13.97 2.98 4.97
N GLU A 151 -12.71 3.13 4.57
CA GLU A 151 -11.68 3.79 5.36
C GLU A 151 -10.71 4.58 4.47
N PHE A 152 -10.41 5.81 4.90
CA PHE A 152 -9.33 6.60 4.34
C PHE A 152 -8.38 7.02 5.45
N ALA A 153 -7.08 6.90 5.20
CA ALA A 153 -6.07 7.36 6.13
C ALA A 153 -4.96 8.14 5.43
N MET A 154 -4.43 9.15 6.12
CA MET A 154 -3.25 9.86 5.64
C MET A 154 -2.44 10.50 6.76
N THR A 155 -1.19 10.84 6.47
CA THR A 155 -0.40 11.72 7.34
C THR A 155 -0.63 13.18 6.97
N LYS A 156 -0.79 14.05 7.97
CA LYS A 156 -0.88 15.52 7.78
C LYS A 156 -1.95 15.91 6.72
N PRO A 157 -3.24 15.73 7.03
CA PRO A 157 -4.29 16.06 6.08
C PRO A 157 -4.26 17.52 5.67
N GLN A 158 -4.55 17.75 4.39
CA GLN A 158 -4.75 19.09 3.85
C GLN A 158 -6.14 19.59 4.27
N PRO A 159 -6.35 20.92 4.39
CA PRO A 159 -7.66 21.48 4.76
C PRO A 159 -8.82 20.94 3.91
N GLN A 160 -8.62 20.84 2.59
CA GLN A 160 -9.63 20.29 1.68
C GLN A 160 -10.06 18.85 2.03
N VAL A 161 -9.16 18.01 2.52
CA VAL A 161 -9.50 16.64 2.94
C VAL A 161 -10.44 16.67 4.14
N ILE A 162 -10.16 17.55 5.10
CA ILE A 162 -11.00 17.76 6.29
C ILE A 162 -12.36 18.34 5.88
N ASP A 163 -12.39 19.27 4.93
CA ASP A 163 -13.65 19.83 4.41
C ASP A 163 -14.52 18.77 3.72
N ILE A 164 -13.91 17.78 3.07
CA ILE A 164 -14.62 16.70 2.37
C ILE A 164 -15.07 15.59 3.33
N LEU A 165 -14.20 15.18 4.26
CA LEU A 165 -14.40 13.99 5.09
C LEU A 165 -14.88 14.29 6.51
N GLY A 166 -14.81 15.55 6.96
CA GLY A 166 -15.21 15.99 8.29
C GLY A 166 -14.11 15.91 9.35
N LEU A 167 -14.48 16.30 10.57
CA LEU A 167 -13.61 16.37 11.75
C LEU A 167 -13.67 15.10 12.63
N GLU A 168 -14.54 14.16 12.30
CA GLU A 168 -14.65 12.88 13.01
C GLU A 168 -13.61 11.91 12.43
N TYR A 169 -12.49 11.80 13.12
CA TYR A 169 -11.38 10.93 12.74
C TYR A 169 -10.64 10.39 13.96
N ASP A 170 -9.95 9.29 13.75
CA ASP A 170 -9.09 8.64 14.74
C ASP A 170 -7.60 8.83 14.43
N PHE A 171 -6.78 8.74 15.46
CA PHE A 171 -5.33 8.78 15.32
C PHE A 171 -4.73 7.38 15.50
N TYR A 172 -3.96 6.93 14.52
CA TYR A 172 -3.20 5.70 14.62
C TYR A 172 -1.70 5.97 14.61
N ARG A 173 -0.94 5.20 15.39
CA ARG A 173 0.52 5.30 15.47
C ARG A 173 1.16 3.98 15.05
N LEU A 174 1.65 3.93 13.82
CA LEU A 174 2.43 2.82 13.29
C LEU A 174 3.90 2.94 13.71
N LYS A 175 4.45 1.90 14.33
CA LYS A 175 5.88 1.82 14.68
C LYS A 175 6.65 1.16 13.54
N ILE A 176 7.52 1.92 12.86
CA ILE A 176 8.32 1.41 11.73
C ILE A 176 9.70 0.93 12.17
N SER A 177 10.25 1.54 13.21
CA SER A 177 11.52 1.15 13.81
C SER A 177 11.55 1.56 15.29
N LYS A 178 12.60 1.19 16.01
CA LYS A 178 12.78 1.56 17.43
C LYS A 178 12.62 3.07 17.66
N ASN A 179 13.07 3.90 16.72
CA ASN A 179 13.11 5.36 16.86
C ASN A 179 12.20 6.09 15.87
N SER A 180 11.40 5.39 15.06
CA SER A 180 10.53 6.01 14.05
C SER A 180 9.09 5.54 14.20
N LYS A 181 8.19 6.51 14.33
CA LYS A 181 6.74 6.30 14.36
C LYS A 181 6.09 7.15 13.27
N ILE A 182 5.10 6.59 12.61
CA ILE A 182 4.20 7.32 11.71
C ILE A 182 2.87 7.48 12.43
N THR A 183 2.39 8.71 12.50
CA THR A 183 1.03 8.99 12.94
C THR A 183 0.18 9.29 11.72
N THR A 184 -0.86 8.49 11.52
CA THR A 184 -1.89 8.65 10.48
C THR A 184 -3.20 9.08 11.13
N ILE A 185 -3.99 9.84 10.38
CA ILE A 185 -5.36 10.21 10.73
C ILE A 185 -6.29 9.36 9.87
N HIS A 186 -7.30 8.76 10.47
CA HIS A 186 -8.20 7.77 9.87
C HIS A 186 -9.64 8.27 9.91
N TRP A 187 -10.30 8.25 8.76
CA TRP A 187 -11.75 8.44 8.63
C TRP A 187 -12.39 7.09 8.33
N HIS A 188 -13.45 6.77 9.05
CA HIS A 188 -14.23 5.55 8.90
C HIS A 188 -15.64 5.90 8.42
N PHE A 189 -16.08 5.29 7.32
CA PHE A 189 -17.34 5.61 6.65
C PHE A 189 -18.39 4.50 6.77
N ASP A 190 -18.20 3.58 7.72
CA ASP A 190 -19.04 2.39 7.86
C ASP A 190 -20.53 2.75 7.87
N LYS A 191 -21.26 2.12 6.94
CA LYS A 191 -22.71 2.21 6.83
C LYS A 191 -23.33 1.50 8.03
N PHE A 192 -23.92 2.31 8.91
CA PHE A 192 -24.84 1.97 9.99
C PHE A 192 -24.24 1.31 11.25
N ASP A 193 -24.33 2.08 12.34
CA ASP A 193 -24.68 1.60 13.68
C ASP A 193 -23.86 0.45 14.24
N LYS A 194 -22.57 0.72 14.44
CA LYS A 194 -21.90 0.59 15.74
C LYS A 194 -20.45 0.89 15.50
N ILE A 195 -19.92 1.84 16.25
CA ILE A 195 -18.52 1.84 16.63
C ILE A 195 -18.26 0.45 17.22
N SER A 196 -17.79 -0.47 16.37
CA SER A 196 -17.23 -1.73 16.79
C SER A 196 -15.96 -1.34 17.53
N LEU A 197 -16.10 -1.18 18.86
CA LEU A 197 -15.02 -1.12 19.85
C LEU A 197 -14.09 -2.37 19.83
N VAL A 198 -14.12 -3.14 18.75
CA VAL A 198 -13.20 -4.22 18.42
C VAL A 198 -12.60 -3.88 17.07
N SER A 199 -11.70 -2.90 17.08
CA SER A 199 -10.95 -2.41 15.93
C SER A 199 -9.91 -3.45 15.50
N ASN A 200 -10.35 -4.61 15.01
CA ASN A 200 -9.51 -5.54 14.25
C ASN A 200 -9.43 -5.04 12.79
N PHE A 201 -9.06 -3.77 12.61
CA PHE A 201 -8.70 -3.25 11.30
C PHE A 201 -7.31 -3.79 10.98
N TYR A 202 -7.20 -4.55 9.89
CA TYR A 202 -6.03 -5.35 9.53
C TYR A 202 -4.72 -4.54 9.37
N PHE A 203 -4.83 -3.22 9.19
CA PHE A 203 -3.70 -2.30 9.16
C PHE A 203 -3.17 -1.89 10.53
N HIS A 204 -3.85 -2.30 11.60
CA HIS A 204 -3.43 -2.18 12.98
C HIS A 204 -2.98 -3.56 13.47
N PRO A 205 -1.68 -3.85 13.55
CA PRO A 205 -1.23 -5.00 14.33
C PRO A 205 -1.84 -4.91 15.73
N GLU A 206 -2.42 -6.02 16.21
CA GLU A 206 -2.87 -6.14 17.59
C GLU A 206 -1.71 -5.71 18.52
N ASN A 207 -2.01 -4.81 19.46
CA ASN A 207 -1.03 -4.35 20.44
C ASN A 207 -0.53 -5.57 21.23
N PHE A 208 0.73 -5.96 21.02
CA PHE A 208 1.49 -6.81 21.96
C PHE A 208 2.29 -5.96 22.92
#